data_AF-A0A379AM74-F1
#
_entry.id   AF-A0A379AM74-F1
#
_cell.length_a   1.000
_cell.length_b   1.000
_cell.length_c   1.000
_cell.angle_alpha   90.00
_cell.angle_beta   90.00
_cell.angle_gamma   90.00
#
_symmetry.space_group_name_H-M   'P 1'
#
loop_
_entity.id
_entity.type
_entity.pdbx_description
1 polymer ?
#
loop_
_entity_poly.entity_id
_entity_poly.type
_entity_poly.pdbx_seq_one_letter_code
_entity_poly.pdbx_strand_id
1 'polypeptide(L)'
;MAQHDISPIDMVVVNLYPFAQTVAREGCSLEDAVENIDIGGPTMVRSAAKNHKDVAIVVSSGDYDAIIAEMDAHENGLTLETRFDLAIKAFEHTAAYDSMIANYFGSLVPAYHGDRNQPAGRFPRTLNLNFIKKQDMRYGENSHQDAAFYIEENITEASVATGPAGSGQSTLL
;
A
#
# COMPACT_ATOMS: atom_id res chain seq x y z
N MET A 1 25.16 19.42 -1.27
CA MET A 1 24.09 20.29 -1.81
C MET A 1 24.67 21.60 -2.33
N ALA A 2 25.22 22.48 -1.49
CA ALA A 2 25.75 23.79 -1.92
C ALA A 2 26.83 23.73 -3.03
N GLN A 3 27.77 22.78 -2.97
CA GLN A 3 28.81 22.60 -4.00
C GLN A 3 28.23 22.24 -5.39
N HIS A 4 27.03 21.67 -5.43
CA HIS A 4 26.40 21.19 -6.65
C HIS A 4 25.17 22.02 -7.06
N ASP A 5 24.92 23.15 -6.37
CA ASP A 5 23.76 24.02 -6.61
C ASP A 5 22.41 23.28 -6.58
N ILE A 6 22.25 22.38 -5.59
CA ILE A 6 21.02 21.59 -5.39
C ILE A 6 20.30 22.13 -4.15
N SER A 7 19.08 22.62 -4.34
CA SER A 7 18.18 23.00 -3.23
C SER A 7 17.62 21.77 -2.51
N PRO A 8 17.37 21.86 -1.19
CA PRO A 8 16.67 20.81 -0.46
C PRO A 8 15.23 20.65 -0.95
N ILE A 9 14.67 19.47 -0.69
CA ILE A 9 13.26 19.15 -0.95
C ILE A 9 12.64 18.82 0.40
N ASP A 10 11.69 19.64 0.85
CA ASP A 10 11.05 19.47 2.16
C ASP A 10 9.83 18.53 2.09
N MET A 11 9.24 18.38 0.91
CA MET A 11 8.09 17.50 0.67
C MET A 11 8.14 16.86 -0.72
N VAL A 12 7.83 15.58 -0.78
CA VAL A 12 7.62 14.80 -2.00
C VAL A 12 6.18 14.32 -2.01
N VAL A 13 5.43 14.70 -3.05
CA VAL A 13 4.06 14.24 -3.27
C VAL A 13 4.05 13.43 -4.57
N VAL A 14 3.79 12.13 -4.47
CA VAL A 14 3.90 11.21 -5.61
C VAL A 14 2.93 10.06 -5.45
N ASN A 15 2.29 9.67 -6.56
CA ASN A 15 1.50 8.44 -6.63
C ASN A 15 2.07 7.53 -7.73
N LEU A 16 1.90 6.22 -7.58
CA LEU A 16 2.46 5.23 -8.49
C LEU A 16 1.52 4.97 -9.68
N TYR A 17 2.06 4.43 -10.76
CA TYR A 17 1.25 3.98 -11.89
C TYR A 17 0.25 2.89 -11.46
N PRO A 18 -0.98 2.89 -12.00
CA PRO A 18 -2.04 1.99 -11.56
C PRO A 18 -1.87 0.56 -12.10
N PHE A 19 -0.77 -0.12 -11.74
CA PHE A 19 -0.40 -1.45 -12.26
C PHE A 19 -1.53 -2.48 -12.15
N ALA A 20 -2.22 -2.53 -10.99
CA ALA A 20 -3.35 -3.43 -10.79
C ALA A 20 -4.48 -3.22 -11.82
N GLN A 21 -4.79 -1.96 -12.14
CA GLN A 21 -5.79 -1.64 -13.14
C GLN A 21 -5.31 -2.06 -14.53
N THR A 22 -4.03 -1.85 -14.84
CA THR A 22 -3.42 -2.24 -16.12
C THR A 22 -3.54 -3.73 -16.37
N VAL A 23 -3.16 -4.58 -15.41
CA VAL A 23 -3.18 -6.05 -15.57
C VAL A 23 -4.57 -6.67 -15.50
N ALA A 24 -5.54 -5.94 -14.94
CA ALA A 24 -6.95 -6.36 -14.91
C ALA A 24 -7.69 -6.09 -16.23
N ARG A 25 -7.11 -5.30 -17.16
CA ARG A 25 -7.73 -5.03 -18.47
C ARG A 25 -7.80 -6.29 -19.32
N GLU A 26 -8.93 -6.50 -19.96
CA GLU A 26 -9.09 -7.58 -20.94
C GLU A 26 -8.07 -7.41 -22.08
N GLY A 27 -7.38 -8.50 -22.42
CA GLY A 27 -6.37 -8.50 -23.48
C GLY A 27 -5.03 -7.84 -23.13
N CYS A 28 -4.77 -7.51 -21.85
CA CYS A 28 -3.47 -7.01 -21.42
C CYS A 28 -2.35 -7.99 -21.77
N SER A 29 -1.37 -7.51 -22.55
CA SER A 29 -0.19 -8.29 -22.92
C SER A 29 0.87 -8.27 -21.81
N LEU A 30 1.87 -9.15 -21.93
CA LEU A 30 3.01 -9.13 -21.02
C LEU A 30 3.80 -7.83 -21.15
N GLU A 31 3.95 -7.34 -22.38
CA GLU A 31 4.60 -6.09 -22.72
C GLU A 31 3.85 -4.90 -22.09
N ASP A 32 2.52 -4.87 -22.19
CA ASP A 32 1.69 -3.84 -21.53
C ASP A 32 1.93 -3.83 -20.02
N ALA A 33 1.99 -5.00 -19.39
CA ALA A 33 2.26 -5.11 -17.97
C ALA A 33 3.65 -4.58 -17.61
N VAL A 34 4.69 -4.93 -18.38
CA VAL A 34 6.08 -4.49 -18.13
C VAL A 34 6.23 -2.98 -18.27
N GLU A 35 5.66 -2.38 -19.31
CA GLU A 35 5.73 -0.92 -19.55
C GLU A 35 5.01 -0.10 -18.46
N ASN A 36 4.13 -0.72 -17.70
CA ASN A 36 3.39 -0.07 -16.60
C ASN A 36 4.02 -0.29 -15.22
N ILE A 37 5.23 -0.86 -15.14
CA ILE A 37 6.00 -0.91 -13.91
C ILE A 37 6.69 0.43 -13.69
N ASP A 38 6.32 1.12 -12.62
CA ASP A 38 6.96 2.36 -12.22
C ASP A 38 8.27 2.08 -11.47
N ILE A 39 9.37 2.61 -11.99
CA ILE A 39 10.71 2.53 -11.37
C ILE A 39 11.03 3.80 -10.59
N GLY A 40 10.65 4.96 -11.15
CA GLY A 40 10.97 6.27 -10.57
C GLY A 40 10.16 6.55 -9.31
N GLY A 41 8.86 6.26 -9.34
CA GLY A 41 7.94 6.43 -8.22
C GLY A 41 8.44 5.73 -6.95
N PRO A 42 8.61 4.39 -6.94
CA PRO A 42 9.07 3.68 -5.74
C PRO A 42 10.46 4.12 -5.29
N THR A 43 11.34 4.50 -6.22
CA THR A 43 12.68 5.04 -5.88
C THR A 43 12.56 6.34 -5.09
N MET A 44 11.77 7.30 -5.59
CA MET A 44 11.54 8.58 -4.91
C MET A 44 10.83 8.39 -3.58
N VAL A 45 9.74 7.61 -3.55
CA VAL A 45 8.97 7.30 -2.34
C VAL A 45 9.87 6.77 -1.23
N ARG A 46 10.66 5.72 -1.53
CA ARG A 46 11.53 5.09 -0.53
C ARG A 46 12.66 6.02 -0.09
N SER A 47 13.20 6.84 -0.99
CA SER A 47 14.24 7.80 -0.65
C SER A 47 13.73 8.89 0.32
N ALA A 48 12.53 9.41 0.08
CA ALA A 48 11.90 10.42 0.93
C ALA A 48 11.47 9.83 2.27
N ALA A 49 10.82 8.65 2.28
CA ALA A 49 10.41 7.95 3.50
C ALA A 49 11.61 7.62 4.41
N LYS A 50 12.73 7.16 3.83
CA LYS A 50 13.98 6.96 4.57
C LYS A 50 14.44 8.25 5.25
N ASN A 51 14.27 9.39 4.59
CA ASN A 51 14.72 10.70 5.06
C ASN A 51 13.64 11.52 5.79
N HIS A 52 12.65 10.86 6.41
CA HIS A 52 11.51 11.51 7.08
C HIS A 52 11.85 12.54 8.16
N LYS A 53 13.09 12.55 8.67
CA LYS A 53 13.55 13.59 9.59
C LYS A 53 13.49 14.97 8.94
N ASP A 54 13.78 15.05 7.64
CA ASP A 54 13.90 16.28 6.88
C ASP A 54 12.86 16.39 5.74
N VAL A 55 12.29 15.27 5.26
CA VAL A 55 11.41 15.25 4.08
C VAL A 55 10.06 14.62 4.43
N ALA A 56 8.96 15.31 4.14
CA ALA A 56 7.62 14.73 4.18
C ALA A 56 7.32 13.96 2.88
N ILE A 57 6.77 12.75 2.96
CA ILE A 57 6.39 11.94 1.80
C ILE A 57 4.88 11.72 1.80
N VAL A 58 4.19 12.08 0.72
CA VAL A 58 2.73 11.94 0.62
C VAL A 58 2.38 11.08 -0.58
N VAL A 59 1.77 9.92 -0.31
CA VAL A 59 1.40 8.92 -1.32
C VAL A 59 -0.11 8.78 -1.53
N SER A 60 -0.91 9.42 -0.69
CA SER A 60 -2.38 9.41 -0.77
C SER A 60 -2.94 10.82 -0.74
N SER A 61 -3.89 11.10 -1.62
CA SER A 61 -4.62 12.37 -1.61
C SER A 61 -5.54 12.52 -0.40
N GLY A 62 -5.88 11.41 0.28
CA GLY A 62 -6.70 11.44 1.49
C GLY A 62 -6.01 12.13 2.67
N ASP A 63 -4.68 12.26 2.65
CA ASP A 63 -3.92 12.93 3.72
C ASP A 63 -3.82 14.46 3.53
N TYR A 64 -4.24 15.01 2.38
CA TYR A 64 -3.99 16.42 2.06
C TYR A 64 -4.63 17.39 3.05
N ASP A 65 -5.90 17.18 3.42
CA ASP A 65 -6.60 18.09 4.33
C ASP A 65 -5.95 18.12 5.72
N ALA A 66 -5.51 16.96 6.22
CA ALA A 66 -4.83 16.87 7.51
C ALA A 66 -3.45 17.53 7.49
N ILE A 67 -2.69 17.34 6.40
CA ILE A 67 -1.37 17.95 6.20
C ILE A 67 -1.50 19.48 6.13
N ILE A 68 -2.45 20.00 5.35
CA ILE A 68 -2.69 21.44 5.21
C ILE A 68 -3.05 22.04 6.57
N ALA A 69 -3.95 21.40 7.32
CA ALA A 69 -4.35 21.87 8.65
C ALA A 69 -3.18 21.89 9.64
N GLU A 70 -2.28 20.90 9.60
CA GLU A 70 -1.09 20.88 10.44
C GLU A 70 -0.10 21.97 10.03
N MET A 71 0.15 22.16 8.73
CA MET A 71 1.00 23.23 8.21
C MET A 71 0.52 24.61 8.64
N ASP A 72 -0.80 24.88 8.53
CA ASP A 72 -1.41 26.14 8.97
C ASP A 72 -1.21 26.38 10.47
N ALA A 73 -1.18 25.32 11.28
CA ALA A 73 -0.97 25.38 12.73
C ALA A 73 0.51 25.49 13.16
N HIS A 74 1.45 25.14 12.28
CA HIS A 74 2.87 24.96 12.61
C HIS A 74 3.82 25.75 11.68
N GLU A 75 3.50 27.00 11.36
CA GLU A 75 4.36 27.89 10.55
C GLU A 75 4.75 27.28 9.18
N ASN A 76 3.82 26.60 8.52
CA ASN A 76 4.01 25.82 7.29
C ASN A 76 4.90 24.57 7.44
N GLY A 77 5.10 24.09 8.67
CA GLY A 77 5.86 22.87 8.97
C GLY A 77 4.97 21.69 9.33
N LEU A 78 5.55 20.50 9.27
CA LEU A 78 4.98 19.29 9.89
C LEU A 78 5.80 18.92 11.13
N THR A 79 5.17 18.22 12.05
CA THR A 79 5.86 17.60 13.18
C THR A 79 6.69 16.39 12.70
N LEU A 80 7.66 15.98 13.51
CA LEU A 80 8.43 14.76 13.24
C LEU A 80 7.55 13.51 13.30
N GLU A 81 6.54 13.51 14.18
CA GLU A 81 5.57 12.42 14.32
C GLU A 81 4.75 12.23 13.04
N THR A 82 4.19 13.32 12.49
CA THR A 82 3.46 13.26 11.22
C THR A 82 4.34 12.81 10.08
N ARG A 83 5.58 13.33 9.96
CA ARG A 83 6.50 12.85 8.91
C ARG A 83 6.84 11.37 9.05
N PHE A 84 6.96 10.88 10.28
CA PHE A 84 7.21 9.46 10.52
C PHE A 84 6.01 8.60 10.12
N ASP A 85 4.78 8.98 10.51
CA ASP A 85 3.54 8.30 10.09
C ASP A 85 3.43 8.23 8.56
N LEU A 86 3.62 9.37 7.89
CA LEU A 86 3.65 9.48 6.43
C LEU A 86 4.70 8.56 5.79
N ALA A 87 5.87 8.42 6.40
CA ALA A 87 6.90 7.51 5.93
C ALA A 87 6.53 6.03 6.08
N ILE A 88 5.82 5.65 7.15
CA ILE A 88 5.29 4.30 7.32
C ILE A 88 4.25 4.00 6.24
N LYS A 89 3.27 4.90 6.05
CA LYS A 89 2.27 4.79 4.96
C LYS A 89 2.94 4.65 3.58
N ALA A 90 4.02 5.39 3.35
CA ALA A 90 4.78 5.33 2.11
C ALA A 90 5.45 3.95 1.88
N PHE A 91 6.01 3.34 2.93
CA PHE A 91 6.55 1.98 2.84
C PHE A 91 5.46 0.93 2.63
N GLU A 92 4.33 1.04 3.33
CA GLU A 92 3.15 0.18 3.12
C GLU A 92 2.66 0.26 1.68
N HIS A 93 2.56 1.46 1.11
CA HIS A 93 2.17 1.68 -0.27
C HIS A 93 3.11 0.99 -1.27
N THR A 94 4.43 1.12 -1.07
CA THR A 94 5.40 0.41 -1.94
C THR A 94 5.41 -1.10 -1.74
N ALA A 95 5.15 -1.59 -0.52
CA ALA A 95 5.04 -3.03 -0.26
C ALA A 95 3.81 -3.62 -0.97
N ALA A 96 2.68 -2.91 -0.95
CA ALA A 96 1.50 -3.26 -1.72
C ALA A 96 1.79 -3.27 -3.22
N TYR A 97 2.47 -2.24 -3.73
CA TYR A 97 2.86 -2.13 -5.14
C TYR A 97 3.71 -3.31 -5.63
N ASP A 98 4.81 -3.59 -4.93
CA ASP A 98 5.70 -4.70 -5.27
C ASP A 98 5.00 -6.06 -5.12
N SER A 99 4.08 -6.20 -4.16
CA SER A 99 3.27 -7.41 -4.00
C SER A 99 2.40 -7.67 -5.23
N MET A 100 1.78 -6.63 -5.80
CA MET A 100 0.95 -6.74 -7.01
C MET A 100 1.77 -7.21 -8.22
N ILE A 101 2.96 -6.63 -8.42
CA ILE A 101 3.91 -7.03 -9.46
C ILE A 101 4.33 -8.50 -9.25
N ALA A 102 4.78 -8.84 -8.04
CA ALA A 102 5.27 -10.17 -7.72
C ALA A 102 4.20 -11.26 -7.89
N ASN A 103 2.97 -10.97 -7.48
CA ASN A 103 1.84 -11.89 -7.64
C ASN A 103 1.48 -12.10 -9.12
N TYR A 104 1.42 -11.03 -9.92
CA TYR A 104 1.11 -11.13 -11.35
C TYR A 104 2.16 -11.95 -12.10
N PHE A 105 3.43 -11.54 -12.08
CA PHE A 105 4.50 -12.25 -12.80
C PHE A 105 4.79 -13.63 -12.19
N GLY A 106 4.59 -13.79 -10.88
CA GLY A 106 4.73 -15.07 -10.18
C GLY A 106 3.75 -16.14 -10.65
N SER A 107 2.58 -15.74 -11.17
CA SER A 107 1.61 -16.67 -11.76
C SER A 107 2.04 -17.20 -13.14
N LEU A 108 2.88 -16.46 -13.86
CA LEU A 108 3.32 -16.76 -15.22
C LEU A 108 4.53 -17.70 -15.28
N VAL A 109 5.16 -17.97 -14.16
CA VAL A 109 6.35 -18.84 -14.05
C VAL A 109 6.03 -20.14 -13.30
N PRO A 110 6.80 -21.22 -13.51
CA PRO A 110 6.59 -22.46 -12.78
C PRO A 110 6.74 -22.30 -11.26
N ALA A 111 6.05 -23.16 -10.50
CA ALA A 111 6.18 -23.22 -9.05
C ALA A 111 7.60 -23.62 -8.62
N TYR A 112 8.00 -23.23 -7.40
CA TYR A 112 9.27 -23.66 -6.81
C TYR A 112 9.28 -25.16 -6.46
N HIS A 113 8.11 -25.68 -6.08
CA HIS A 113 7.89 -27.07 -5.70
C HIS A 113 6.65 -27.62 -6.41
N GLY A 114 6.61 -28.93 -6.65
CA GLY A 114 5.50 -29.60 -7.36
C GLY A 114 5.76 -29.71 -8.86
N ASP A 115 4.69 -29.58 -9.65
CA ASP A 115 4.78 -29.62 -11.12
C ASP A 115 5.46 -28.34 -11.65
N ARG A 116 6.54 -28.53 -12.41
CA ARG A 116 7.37 -27.46 -12.97
C ARG A 116 7.23 -27.35 -14.50
N ASN A 117 6.34 -28.14 -15.10
CA ASN A 117 6.13 -28.16 -16.55
C ASN A 117 5.13 -27.08 -17.01
N GLN A 118 4.47 -26.40 -16.08
CA GLN A 118 3.49 -25.36 -16.36
C GLN A 118 3.64 -24.17 -15.40
N PRO A 119 3.12 -22.99 -15.78
CA PRO A 119 3.01 -21.85 -14.88
C PRO A 119 2.22 -22.18 -13.61
N ALA A 120 2.56 -21.52 -12.50
CA ALA A 120 1.87 -21.66 -11.22
C ALA A 120 0.38 -21.29 -11.32
N GLY A 121 0.06 -20.34 -12.21
CA GLY A 121 -1.30 -19.97 -12.55
C GLY A 121 -2.10 -19.56 -11.31
N ARG A 122 -3.17 -20.31 -11.03
CA ARG A 122 -4.13 -20.01 -9.94
C ARG A 122 -3.51 -19.98 -8.55
N PHE A 123 -2.48 -20.79 -8.29
CA PHE A 123 -1.81 -20.85 -6.99
C PHE A 123 -0.38 -20.35 -7.17
N PRO A 124 -0.10 -19.08 -6.81
CA PRO A 124 1.18 -18.47 -7.12
C PRO A 124 2.32 -19.13 -6.34
N ARG A 125 3.53 -19.10 -6.90
CA ARG A 125 4.72 -19.64 -6.23
C ARG A 125 5.04 -18.97 -4.89
N THR A 126 4.60 -17.72 -4.72
CA THR A 126 4.68 -16.91 -3.50
C THR A 126 3.38 -16.13 -3.39
N LEU A 127 2.75 -16.18 -2.22
CA LEU A 127 1.51 -15.47 -1.95
C LEU A 127 1.82 -14.22 -1.13
N ASN A 128 1.67 -13.03 -1.72
CA ASN A 128 1.81 -11.76 -1.02
C ASN A 128 0.41 -11.16 -0.82
N LEU A 129 0.02 -10.93 0.43
CA LEU A 129 -1.29 -10.37 0.80
C LEU A 129 -1.08 -9.09 1.60
N ASN A 130 -1.87 -8.06 1.32
CA ASN A 130 -1.89 -6.81 2.07
C ASN A 130 -3.32 -6.55 2.53
N PHE A 131 -3.48 -6.30 3.82
CA PHE A 131 -4.78 -6.01 4.40
C PHE A 131 -4.70 -4.79 5.32
N ILE A 132 -5.77 -4.01 5.35
CA ILE A 132 -5.95 -2.81 6.15
C ILE A 132 -6.84 -3.16 7.35
N LYS A 133 -6.43 -2.76 8.55
CA LYS A 133 -7.24 -2.97 9.75
C LYS A 133 -8.52 -2.14 9.65
N LYS A 134 -9.68 -2.78 9.74
CA LYS A 134 -10.99 -2.11 9.76
C LYS A 134 -11.45 -1.81 11.19
N GLN A 135 -11.24 -2.75 12.11
CA GLN A 135 -11.65 -2.59 13.52
C GLN A 135 -10.96 -3.59 14.45
N ASP A 136 -10.88 -3.24 15.74
CA ASP A 136 -10.64 -4.19 16.81
C ASP A 136 -11.91 -5.01 17.11
N MET A 137 -11.72 -6.29 17.42
CA MET A 137 -12.79 -7.19 17.82
C MET A 137 -12.84 -7.29 19.35
N ARG A 138 -14.01 -7.62 19.89
CA ARG A 138 -14.19 -7.74 21.34
C ARG A 138 -13.30 -8.84 21.94
N TYR A 139 -13.14 -9.93 21.21
CA TYR A 139 -12.25 -11.06 21.47
C TYR A 139 -12.18 -11.91 20.19
N GLY A 140 -11.27 -12.89 20.15
CA GLY A 140 -11.17 -13.88 19.09
C GLY A 140 -12.26 -14.95 19.19
N GLU A 141 -11.88 -16.21 19.11
CA GLU A 141 -12.85 -17.31 19.31
C GLU A 141 -13.27 -17.42 20.79
N ASN A 142 -12.38 -17.06 21.71
CA ASN A 142 -12.61 -17.10 23.16
C ASN A 142 -12.29 -15.75 23.81
N SER A 143 -12.96 -15.43 24.93
CA SER A 143 -12.89 -14.13 25.62
C SER A 143 -11.50 -13.69 26.11
N HIS A 144 -10.53 -14.60 26.17
CA HIS A 144 -9.16 -14.33 26.58
C HIS A 144 -8.20 -14.13 25.40
N GLN A 145 -8.70 -14.20 24.16
CA GLN A 145 -7.92 -14.02 22.94
C GLN A 145 -8.22 -12.65 22.33
N ASP A 146 -7.17 -11.91 21.97
CA ASP A 146 -7.31 -10.68 21.21
C ASP A 146 -7.64 -10.98 19.74
N ALA A 147 -8.37 -10.08 19.09
CA ALA A 147 -8.66 -10.18 17.66
C ALA A 147 -8.88 -8.82 17.00
N ALA A 148 -8.64 -8.77 15.69
CA ALA A 148 -8.88 -7.62 14.84
C ALA A 148 -9.39 -8.08 13.48
N PHE A 149 -10.22 -7.25 12.86
CA PHE A 149 -10.77 -7.50 11.53
C PHE A 149 -10.05 -6.66 10.48
N TYR A 150 -9.58 -7.34 9.45
CA TYR A 150 -8.80 -6.76 8.36
C TYR A 150 -9.54 -6.93 7.02
N ILE A 151 -9.34 -5.99 6.11
CA ILE A 151 -9.97 -5.94 4.79
C ILE A 151 -8.93 -5.68 3.69
N GLU A 152 -9.23 -6.08 2.46
CA GLU A 152 -8.48 -5.60 1.29
C GLU A 152 -8.87 -4.14 0.99
N GLU A 153 -7.98 -3.40 0.34
CA GLU A 153 -8.20 -1.96 0.08
C GLU A 153 -9.34 -1.68 -0.91
N ASN A 154 -9.49 -2.51 -1.94
CA ASN A 154 -10.43 -2.31 -3.04
C ASN A 154 -11.46 -3.45 -3.15
N ILE A 155 -12.23 -3.69 -2.09
CA ILE A 155 -13.29 -4.71 -2.12
C ILE A 155 -14.50 -4.18 -2.88
N THR A 156 -14.80 -4.79 -4.02
CA THR A 156 -15.96 -4.44 -4.87
C THR A 156 -17.12 -5.42 -4.74
N GLU A 157 -16.85 -6.65 -4.31
CA GLU A 157 -17.86 -7.70 -4.16
C GLU A 157 -18.54 -7.66 -2.79
N ALA A 158 -19.85 -7.91 -2.78
CA ALA A 158 -20.62 -7.98 -1.54
C ALA A 158 -20.17 -9.18 -0.69
N SER A 159 -19.66 -8.91 0.50
CA SER A 159 -19.19 -9.91 1.46
C SER A 159 -19.37 -9.44 2.90
N VAL A 160 -19.02 -10.29 3.88
CA VAL A 160 -18.96 -9.88 5.29
C VAL A 160 -18.02 -8.67 5.48
N ALA A 161 -16.98 -8.55 4.66
CA ALA A 161 -16.03 -7.45 4.72
C ALA A 161 -16.59 -6.10 4.24
N THR A 162 -17.58 -6.10 3.35
CA THR A 162 -18.24 -4.88 2.82
C THR A 162 -19.52 -4.50 3.57
N GLY A 163 -19.97 -5.31 4.53
CA GLY A 163 -21.15 -5.02 5.32
C GLY A 163 -20.98 -3.75 6.17
N PRO A 164 -22.02 -2.89 6.28
CA PRO A 164 -22.00 -1.79 7.24
C PRO A 164 -21.90 -2.36 8.66
N ALA A 165 -21.10 -1.72 9.51
CA ALA A 165 -21.08 -2.03 10.93
C ALA A 165 -22.48 -1.72 11.49
N GLY A 166 -23.30 -2.75 11.68
CA GLY A 166 -24.65 -2.58 12.21
C GLY A 166 -24.59 -1.89 13.56
N SER A 167 -25.58 -1.05 13.88
CA SER A 167 -25.72 -0.30 15.13
C SER A 167 -25.94 -1.16 16.39
N GLY A 168 -25.54 -2.43 16.36
CA GLY A 168 -25.51 -3.36 17.48
C GLY A 168 -24.06 -3.60 17.90
N GLN A 169 -23.81 -3.64 19.20
CA GLN A 169 -22.50 -3.91 19.79
C GLN A 169 -21.71 -4.96 19.01
N SER A 170 -20.45 -4.64 18.70
CA SER A 170 -19.42 -5.47 18.03
C SER A 170 -19.79 -6.96 18.05
N THR A 171 -20.50 -7.39 17.00
CA THR A 171 -21.12 -8.71 16.94
C THR A 171 -20.12 -9.67 16.31
N LEU A 172 -19.57 -10.52 17.18
CA LEU A 172 -19.22 -11.93 16.98
C LEU A 172 -19.28 -12.50 15.56
N LEU A 173 -18.15 -13.07 15.13
CA LEU A 173 -18.12 -14.50 14.83
C LEU A 173 -17.54 -15.22 16.06
#